data_AF-A0A1H3LMT6-F1
#
_entry.id   AF-A0A1H3LMT6-F1
#
_cell.length_a   1.000
_cell.length_b   1.000
_cell.length_c   1.000
_cell.angle_alpha   90.00
_cell.angle_beta   90.00
_cell.angle_gamma   90.00
#
_symmetry.space_group_name_H-M   'P 1'
#
loop_
_entity.id
_entity.type
_entity.pdbx_description
1 polymer ?
#
loop_
_entity_poly.entity_id
_entity_poly.type
_entity_poly.pdbx_seq_one_letter_code
_entity_poly.pdbx_strand_id
1 'polypeptide(L)'
;MSLDAVSVAVSSAAAATTYNAFGGILRIIDMLAHWRRAVLEAEPDADRYVRSARERYRLWLNDYDQNDAAAQLRAAIAGLTTLESAEQVGDIARALTKVPLPIGIFVHPVKPDWATRADLERPKEEPLVDLTVAFLKFHFDGQPAAEVHQLAPREVHDLEIEVRVSRWPQDKRELRLTPISVEPKSTYDFPSFQFQKPEGDAPHTMRQSGRAALLLPQGMHARPFEFKYTAEFIPERGDQPVAVVGHRTLIVDGADASKLQVCGYHGLDQALYTLRDALRRRPGVPQSETADVLLVLAALCNLAGRAVQDAEFKGSWDEAAFQRYVRAELRRLPLIGADLDEHAHAAGGITDLSLRGIPIELKAVDTLISSVDQCAPFLAQTVSYAVAKSKRTAILCVLDSSEKKTAPMPPEMLLDIRTHAQGAVSICVLVIQGHLARPSMLSR
;
A
#
# COMPACT_ATOMS: atom_id res chain seq x y z
N MET A 1 -9.69 -12.02 8.38
CA MET A 1 -10.14 -11.41 7.11
C MET A 1 -11.02 -10.23 7.49
N SER A 2 -10.60 -8.98 7.23
CA SER A 2 -11.42 -7.80 7.56
C SER A 2 -12.68 -7.81 6.69
N LEU A 3 -13.85 -7.54 7.25
CA LEU A 3 -15.12 -7.40 6.49
C LEU A 3 -15.02 -6.29 5.44
N ASP A 4 -14.14 -5.31 5.65
CA ASP A 4 -13.84 -4.25 4.69
C ASP A 4 -13.17 -4.80 3.41
N ALA A 5 -12.45 -5.93 3.49
CA ALA A 5 -11.89 -6.58 2.30
C ALA A 5 -12.96 -7.27 1.45
N VAL A 6 -14.11 -7.63 2.04
CA VAL A 6 -15.22 -8.28 1.31
C VAL A 6 -15.92 -7.28 0.41
N SER A 7 -16.11 -6.02 0.84
CA SER A 7 -16.71 -4.98 -0.02
C SER A 7 -15.87 -4.71 -1.27
N VAL A 8 -14.54 -4.85 -1.16
CA VAL A 8 -13.60 -4.72 -2.29
C VAL A 8 -13.62 -5.96 -3.19
N ALA A 9 -13.93 -7.14 -2.66
CA ALA A 9 -13.94 -8.40 -3.42
C ALA A 9 -15.23 -8.64 -4.21
N VAL A 10 -16.34 -7.98 -3.88
CA VAL A 10 -17.62 -8.18 -4.57
C VAL A 10 -17.73 -7.36 -5.86
N SER A 11 -18.42 -7.94 -6.84
CA SER A 11 -18.62 -7.37 -8.17
C SER A 11 -19.76 -6.34 -8.19
N SER A 12 -20.83 -6.59 -7.43
CA SER A 12 -22.02 -5.72 -7.32
C SER A 12 -21.78 -4.50 -6.42
N ALA A 13 -22.16 -3.30 -6.91
CA ALA A 13 -22.08 -2.04 -6.18
C ALA A 13 -23.02 -2.00 -4.97
N ALA A 14 -24.26 -2.50 -5.13
CA ALA A 14 -25.21 -2.64 -4.03
C ALA A 14 -24.65 -3.59 -2.95
N ALA A 15 -24.11 -4.75 -3.35
CA ALA A 15 -23.49 -5.67 -2.40
C ALA A 15 -22.28 -5.04 -1.69
N ALA A 16 -21.38 -4.38 -2.43
CA ALA A 16 -20.21 -3.70 -1.86
C ALA A 16 -20.63 -2.66 -0.81
N THR A 17 -21.65 -1.87 -1.15
CA THR A 17 -22.23 -0.85 -0.28
C THR A 17 -22.84 -1.48 0.97
N THR A 18 -23.63 -2.55 0.84
CA THR A 18 -24.20 -3.27 1.99
C THR A 18 -23.11 -3.83 2.90
N TYR A 19 -22.03 -4.42 2.36
CA TYR A 19 -20.91 -4.93 3.16
C TYR A 19 -20.12 -3.82 3.86
N ASN A 20 -19.90 -2.68 3.21
CA ASN A 20 -19.22 -1.53 3.83
C ASN A 20 -20.09 -0.92 4.93
N ALA A 21 -21.38 -0.71 4.66
CA ALA A 21 -22.36 -0.23 5.64
C ALA A 21 -22.43 -1.18 6.85
N PHE A 22 -22.44 -2.49 6.62
CA PHE A 22 -22.41 -3.52 7.66
C PHE A 22 -21.11 -3.45 8.50
N GLY A 23 -19.95 -3.32 7.85
CA GLY A 23 -18.67 -3.12 8.54
C GLY A 23 -18.68 -1.89 9.45
N GLY A 24 -19.25 -0.77 8.98
CA GLY A 24 -19.49 0.43 9.77
C GLY A 24 -20.33 0.17 11.03
N ILE A 25 -21.46 -0.54 10.89
CA ILE A 25 -22.32 -0.89 12.02
C ILE A 25 -21.60 -1.79 13.03
N LEU A 26 -20.82 -2.77 12.59
CA LEU A 26 -20.10 -3.65 13.52
C LEU A 26 -19.12 -2.89 14.42
N ARG A 27 -18.47 -1.85 13.90
CA ARG A 27 -17.61 -0.96 14.71
C ARG A 27 -18.42 -0.17 15.74
N ILE A 28 -19.67 0.19 15.42
CA ILE A 28 -20.58 0.85 16.37
C ILE A 28 -21.00 -0.15 17.46
N ILE A 29 -21.41 -1.37 17.08
CA ILE A 29 -21.82 -2.43 18.02
C ILE A 29 -20.66 -2.85 18.93
N ASP A 30 -19.44 -2.98 18.40
CA ASP A 30 -18.26 -3.27 19.21
C ASP A 30 -18.08 -2.23 20.33
N MET A 31 -18.30 -0.95 20.02
CA MET A 31 -18.22 0.11 21.02
C MET A 31 -19.37 0.06 22.05
N LEU A 32 -20.57 -0.38 21.65
CA LEU A 32 -21.67 -0.64 22.59
C LEU A 32 -21.41 -1.88 23.47
N ALA A 33 -20.74 -2.89 22.93
CA ALA A 33 -20.31 -4.05 23.72
C ALA A 33 -19.28 -3.64 24.79
N HIS A 34 -18.36 -2.73 24.43
CA HIS A 34 -17.45 -2.10 25.38
C HIS A 34 -18.19 -1.28 26.44
N TRP A 35 -19.22 -0.51 26.07
CA TRP A 35 -20.07 0.20 27.04
C TRP A 35 -20.72 -0.76 28.03
N ARG A 36 -21.35 -1.84 27.54
CA ARG A 36 -21.98 -2.84 28.41
C ARG A 36 -20.99 -3.48 29.37
N ARG A 37 -19.79 -3.85 28.89
CA ARG A 37 -18.74 -4.41 29.75
C ARG A 37 -18.29 -3.40 30.81
N ALA A 38 -18.03 -2.16 30.41
CA ALA A 38 -17.61 -1.10 31.33
C ALA A 38 -18.65 -0.82 32.44
N VAL A 39 -19.94 -0.87 32.11
CA VAL A 39 -21.02 -0.76 33.11
C VAL A 39 -21.01 -1.96 34.07
N LEU A 40 -20.85 -3.18 33.57
CA LEU A 40 -20.80 -4.40 34.40
C LEU A 40 -19.57 -4.47 35.31
N GLU A 41 -18.44 -3.93 34.84
CA GLU A 41 -17.16 -3.89 35.57
C GLU A 41 -17.03 -2.64 36.46
N ALA A 42 -18.05 -1.77 36.49
CA ALA A 42 -18.05 -0.50 37.19
C ALA A 42 -16.83 0.40 36.84
N GLU A 43 -16.42 0.37 35.58
CA GLU A 43 -15.36 1.24 35.08
C GLU A 43 -15.75 2.72 35.19
N PRO A 44 -14.82 3.62 35.54
CA PRO A 44 -15.07 5.05 35.51
C PRO A 44 -15.33 5.53 34.07
N ASP A 45 -16.27 6.48 33.91
CA ASP A 45 -16.65 7.11 32.64
C ASP A 45 -17.02 6.09 31.53
N ALA A 46 -17.78 5.04 31.89
CA ALA A 46 -18.30 4.07 30.93
C ALA A 46 -19.09 4.72 29.77
N ASP A 47 -19.76 5.84 30.05
CA ASP A 47 -20.58 6.57 29.06
C ASP A 47 -19.78 7.18 27.89
N ARG A 48 -18.45 7.23 27.97
CA ARG A 48 -17.60 7.59 26.81
C ARG A 48 -17.89 6.72 25.58
N TYR A 49 -18.15 5.43 25.79
CA TYR A 49 -18.36 4.46 24.72
C TYR A 49 -19.68 4.71 23.99
N VAL A 50 -20.79 4.89 24.74
CA VAL A 50 -22.10 5.16 24.12
C VAL A 50 -22.16 6.53 23.45
N ARG A 51 -21.49 7.56 24.01
CA ARG A 51 -21.37 8.88 23.35
C ARG A 51 -20.65 8.76 22.00
N SER A 52 -19.51 8.07 21.97
CA SER A 52 -18.79 7.85 20.71
C SER A 52 -19.60 7.02 19.71
N ALA A 53 -20.35 6.02 20.19
CA ALA A 53 -21.19 5.18 19.33
C ALA A 53 -22.31 5.99 18.67
N ARG A 54 -22.95 6.90 19.41
CA ARG A 54 -23.97 7.82 18.88
C ARG A 54 -23.40 8.77 17.82
N GLU A 55 -22.22 9.33 18.05
CA GLU A 55 -21.58 10.19 17.04
C GLU A 55 -21.19 9.43 15.77
N ARG A 56 -20.61 8.23 15.92
CA ARG A 56 -20.31 7.38 14.76
C ARG A 56 -21.57 6.95 14.01
N TYR A 57 -22.66 6.70 14.72
CA TYR A 57 -23.94 6.39 14.10
C TYR A 57 -24.53 7.59 13.36
N ARG A 58 -24.39 8.81 13.89
CA ARG A 58 -24.82 10.03 13.19
C ARG A 58 -24.07 10.20 11.86
N LEU A 59 -22.76 9.96 11.87
CA LEU A 59 -21.94 9.98 10.65
C LEU A 59 -22.37 8.88 9.68
N TRP A 60 -22.54 7.65 10.18
CA TRP A 60 -22.99 6.52 9.36
C TRP A 60 -24.38 6.76 8.74
N LEU A 61 -25.32 7.38 9.47
CA LEU A 61 -26.62 7.77 8.91
C LEU A 61 -26.45 8.78 7.78
N ASN A 62 -25.63 9.82 7.95
CA ASN A 62 -25.40 10.79 6.87
C ASN A 62 -24.88 10.13 5.60
N ASP A 63 -24.05 9.08 5.74
CA ASP A 63 -23.47 8.36 4.61
C ASP A 63 -24.46 7.41 3.90
N TYR A 64 -25.46 6.89 4.61
CA TYR A 64 -26.32 5.80 4.12
C TYR A 64 -27.83 6.08 4.16
N ASP A 65 -28.28 7.27 4.60
CA ASP A 65 -29.70 7.59 4.76
C ASP A 65 -30.49 7.59 3.43
N GLN A 66 -29.83 7.92 2.32
CA GLN A 66 -30.47 7.92 1.01
C GLN A 66 -30.08 6.67 0.18
N ASN A 67 -29.47 5.67 0.81
CA ASN A 67 -28.99 4.47 0.13
C ASN A 67 -29.91 3.27 0.40
N ASP A 68 -30.58 2.79 -0.65
CA ASP A 68 -31.52 1.67 -0.56
C ASP A 68 -30.82 0.35 -0.21
N ALA A 69 -29.56 0.16 -0.63
CA ALA A 69 -28.77 -1.03 -0.30
C ALA A 69 -28.45 -1.15 1.21
N ALA A 70 -28.59 -0.05 1.97
CA ALA A 70 -28.42 -0.03 3.42
C ALA A 70 -29.75 0.01 4.19
N ALA A 71 -30.92 -0.01 3.52
CA ALA A 71 -32.22 0.19 4.18
C ALA A 71 -32.52 -0.82 5.30
N GLN A 72 -32.25 -2.12 5.07
CA GLN A 72 -32.48 -3.15 6.10
C GLN A 72 -31.52 -3.03 7.28
N LEU A 73 -30.28 -2.58 7.02
CA LEU A 73 -29.29 -2.30 8.06
C LEU A 73 -29.70 -1.08 8.90
N ARG A 74 -30.21 -0.02 8.26
CA ARG A 74 -30.77 1.16 8.95
C ARG A 74 -31.92 0.77 9.88
N ALA A 75 -32.84 -0.07 9.41
CA ALA A 75 -33.95 -0.57 10.21
C ALA A 75 -33.46 -1.41 11.41
N ALA A 76 -32.46 -2.27 11.21
CA ALA A 76 -31.93 -3.13 12.26
C ALA A 76 -31.19 -2.37 13.38
N ILE A 77 -30.55 -1.24 13.04
CA ILE A 77 -29.77 -0.44 14.01
C ILE A 77 -30.57 0.74 14.61
N ALA A 78 -31.83 0.94 14.20
CA ALA A 78 -32.66 2.08 14.61
C ALA A 78 -32.82 2.21 16.14
N GLY A 79 -32.76 1.08 16.87
CA GLY A 79 -32.80 1.04 18.33
C GLY A 79 -31.67 1.82 19.02
N LEU A 80 -30.60 2.18 18.30
CA LEU A 80 -29.53 3.03 18.86
C LEU A 80 -30.01 4.44 19.23
N THR A 81 -30.99 4.97 18.50
CA THR A 81 -31.55 6.31 18.76
C THR A 81 -32.29 6.40 20.10
N THR A 82 -32.83 5.28 20.56
CA THR A 82 -33.64 5.14 21.78
C THR A 82 -32.91 4.31 22.85
N LEU A 83 -31.61 4.09 22.68
CA LEU A 83 -30.79 3.31 23.61
C LEU A 83 -30.58 4.08 24.92
N GLU A 84 -31.16 3.58 26.01
CA GLU A 84 -31.10 4.16 27.35
C GLU A 84 -30.33 3.27 28.35
N SER A 85 -30.26 1.96 28.10
CA SER A 85 -29.63 0.99 29.01
C SER A 85 -28.69 0.03 28.29
N ALA A 86 -27.63 -0.39 28.99
CA ALA A 86 -26.65 -1.37 28.51
C ALA A 86 -27.25 -2.76 28.24
N GLU A 87 -28.42 -3.07 28.82
CA GLU A 87 -29.14 -4.31 28.57
C GLU A 87 -29.65 -4.41 27.12
N GLN A 88 -30.09 -3.29 26.55
CA GLN A 88 -30.68 -3.18 25.21
C GLN A 88 -29.65 -3.39 24.08
N VAL A 89 -28.35 -3.35 24.37
CA VAL A 89 -27.27 -3.63 23.40
C VAL A 89 -27.45 -5.01 22.76
N GLY A 90 -27.93 -6.00 23.54
CA GLY A 90 -28.18 -7.34 23.04
C GLY A 90 -29.29 -7.40 21.98
N ASP A 91 -30.31 -6.57 22.11
CA ASP A 91 -31.44 -6.52 21.18
C ASP A 91 -31.02 -5.91 19.84
N ILE A 92 -30.20 -4.87 19.89
CA ILE A 92 -29.60 -4.23 18.71
C ILE A 92 -28.72 -5.24 17.94
N ALA A 93 -27.84 -5.95 18.65
CA ALA A 93 -27.00 -6.98 18.03
C ALA A 93 -27.84 -8.10 17.40
N ARG A 94 -28.91 -8.54 18.10
CA ARG A 94 -29.82 -9.58 17.60
C ARG A 94 -30.60 -9.12 16.37
N ALA A 95 -31.05 -7.87 16.32
CA ALA A 95 -31.71 -7.32 15.15
C ALA A 95 -30.78 -7.35 13.92
N LEU A 96 -29.50 -7.03 14.11
CA LEU A 96 -28.52 -7.07 13.03
C LEU A 96 -28.29 -8.47 12.46
N THR A 97 -28.29 -9.52 13.30
CA THR A 97 -28.12 -10.91 12.83
C THR A 97 -29.24 -11.39 11.90
N LYS A 98 -30.39 -10.69 11.89
CA LYS A 98 -31.54 -11.01 11.04
C LYS A 98 -31.48 -10.32 9.67
N VAL A 99 -30.50 -9.45 9.43
CA VAL A 99 -30.36 -8.76 8.15
C VAL A 99 -29.67 -9.71 7.16
N PRO A 100 -30.35 -10.17 6.09
CA PRO A 100 -29.71 -10.97 5.06
C PRO A 100 -28.68 -10.11 4.32
N LEU A 101 -27.41 -10.51 4.39
CA LEU A 101 -26.37 -9.89 3.55
C LEU A 101 -26.41 -10.51 2.15
N PRO A 102 -26.25 -9.69 1.08
CA PRO A 102 -26.25 -10.18 -0.28
C PRO A 102 -25.09 -11.17 -0.49
N ILE A 103 -25.35 -12.25 -1.23
CA ILE A 103 -24.31 -13.21 -1.61
C ILE A 103 -23.43 -12.53 -2.65
N GLY A 104 -22.18 -12.25 -2.29
CA GLY A 104 -21.19 -11.74 -3.23
C GLY A 104 -20.81 -12.81 -4.25
N ILE A 105 -21.25 -12.67 -5.50
CA ILE A 105 -20.71 -13.51 -6.58
C ILE A 105 -19.31 -12.98 -6.90
N PHE A 106 -18.31 -13.65 -6.33
CA PHE A 106 -16.88 -13.39 -6.56
C PHE A 106 -16.49 -13.82 -7.97
N VAL A 107 -15.85 -12.94 -8.75
CA VAL A 107 -15.26 -13.26 -10.06
C VAL A 107 -14.03 -12.34 -10.24
N HIS A 108 -12.80 -12.75 -10.57
CA HIS A 108 -12.29 -13.94 -11.27
C HIS A 108 -11.17 -14.67 -10.49
N PRO A 109 -11.02 -16.00 -10.66
CA PRO A 109 -9.77 -16.69 -10.35
C PRO A 109 -8.67 -16.21 -11.31
N VAL A 110 -7.48 -15.94 -10.77
CA VAL A 110 -6.26 -15.72 -11.56
C VAL A 110 -6.02 -17.01 -12.35
N LYS A 111 -6.21 -16.97 -13.67
CA LYS A 111 -5.88 -18.11 -14.53
C LYS A 111 -4.36 -18.27 -14.55
N PRO A 112 -3.81 -19.45 -14.24
CA PRO A 112 -2.38 -19.71 -14.39
C PRO A 112 -1.97 -19.70 -15.88
N ASP A 113 -0.71 -19.35 -16.17
CA ASP A 113 -0.16 -19.12 -17.52
C ASP A 113 -0.30 -20.29 -18.52
N TRP A 114 -0.62 -21.49 -18.06
CA TRP A 114 -0.89 -22.63 -18.94
C TRP A 114 -2.30 -22.61 -19.54
N ALA A 115 -3.25 -21.90 -18.92
CA ALA A 115 -4.62 -21.77 -19.40
C ALA A 115 -4.77 -20.72 -20.52
N THR A 116 -3.81 -19.80 -20.68
CA THR A 116 -3.77 -18.80 -21.77
C THR A 116 -3.42 -19.42 -23.13
N ARG A 117 -2.84 -20.63 -23.17
CA ARG A 117 -2.53 -21.34 -24.42
C ARG A 117 -3.71 -22.11 -25.01
N ALA A 118 -4.74 -22.41 -24.21
CA ALA A 118 -5.92 -23.15 -24.68
C ALA A 118 -7.00 -22.25 -25.32
N ASP A 119 -6.87 -20.92 -25.19
CA ASP A 119 -7.84 -19.96 -25.73
C ASP A 119 -7.58 -19.59 -27.22
N LEU A 120 -6.57 -20.18 -27.87
CA LEU A 120 -6.31 -19.98 -29.31
C LEU A 120 -7.09 -20.92 -30.24
N GLU A 121 -7.78 -21.93 -29.71
CA GLU A 121 -8.55 -22.89 -30.52
C GLU A 121 -9.88 -23.27 -29.85
N ARG A 122 -10.73 -22.29 -29.54
CA ARG A 122 -12.14 -22.56 -29.19
C ARG A 122 -13.09 -22.07 -30.29
N PRO A 123 -14.08 -22.88 -30.70
CA PRO A 123 -15.19 -22.42 -31.53
C PRO A 123 -15.93 -21.28 -30.80
N LYS A 124 -16.40 -20.28 -31.55
CA LYS A 124 -17.23 -19.18 -31.04
C LYS A 124 -18.38 -19.72 -30.18
N GLU A 125 -18.29 -19.53 -28.87
CA GLU A 125 -19.40 -19.74 -27.94
C GLU A 125 -20.45 -18.64 -28.13
N GLU A 126 -21.72 -19.04 -28.05
CA GLU A 126 -22.91 -18.19 -28.20
C GLU A 126 -22.92 -17.02 -27.19
N PRO A 127 -23.52 -15.86 -27.55
CA PRO A 127 -23.39 -14.64 -26.76
C PRO A 127 -24.06 -14.79 -25.38
N LEU A 128 -23.23 -14.86 -24.34
CA LEU A 128 -23.61 -14.67 -22.95
C LEU A 128 -24.13 -13.24 -22.76
N VAL A 129 -25.34 -13.14 -22.19
CA VAL A 129 -26.02 -12.00 -21.53
C VAL A 129 -25.43 -10.60 -21.78
N ASP A 130 -26.27 -9.71 -22.34
CA ASP A 130 -26.06 -8.26 -22.58
C ASP A 130 -25.29 -7.51 -21.46
N LEU A 131 -23.96 -7.62 -21.43
CA LEU A 131 -23.10 -6.93 -20.48
C LEU A 131 -22.75 -5.54 -21.00
N THR A 132 -23.27 -4.50 -20.35
CA THR A 132 -22.79 -3.13 -20.57
C THR A 132 -21.37 -3.00 -20.02
N VAL A 133 -20.43 -2.63 -20.90
CA VAL A 133 -19.04 -2.41 -20.56
C VAL A 133 -18.76 -0.92 -20.42
N ALA A 134 -18.24 -0.49 -19.26
CA ALA A 134 -17.77 0.87 -19.01
C ALA A 134 -16.24 0.90 -18.92
N PHE A 135 -15.57 1.60 -19.83
CA PHE A 135 -14.13 1.86 -19.74
C PHE A 135 -13.88 3.15 -18.99
N LEU A 136 -13.00 3.11 -17.98
CA LEU A 136 -12.61 4.25 -17.18
C LEU A 136 -11.16 4.64 -17.46
N LYS A 137 -10.92 5.92 -17.72
CA LYS A 137 -9.60 6.53 -17.63
C LYS A 137 -9.65 7.70 -16.66
N PHE A 138 -8.62 7.81 -15.84
CA PHE A 138 -8.48 8.89 -14.88
C PHE A 138 -7.30 9.77 -15.26
N HIS A 139 -7.44 11.07 -15.04
CA HIS A 139 -6.36 12.03 -15.14
C HIS A 139 -6.32 12.86 -13.87
N PHE A 140 -5.13 13.01 -13.30
CA PHE A 140 -4.85 13.92 -12.20
C PHE A 140 -4.04 15.10 -12.73
N ASP A 141 -4.49 16.31 -12.47
CA ASP A 141 -3.80 17.56 -12.87
C ASP A 141 -3.41 17.56 -14.36
N GLY A 142 -4.30 17.02 -15.21
CA GLY A 142 -4.11 16.90 -16.66
C GLY A 142 -3.21 15.75 -17.13
N GLN A 143 -2.63 14.96 -16.22
CA GLN A 143 -1.80 13.80 -16.53
C GLN A 143 -2.57 12.49 -16.34
N PRO A 144 -2.41 11.49 -17.22
CA PRO A 144 -3.01 10.16 -17.01
C PRO A 144 -2.60 9.59 -15.65
N ALA A 145 -3.55 9.00 -14.94
CA ALA A 145 -3.28 8.33 -13.67
C ALA A 145 -2.22 7.23 -13.89
N ALA A 146 -1.19 7.27 -13.04
CA ALA A 146 -0.16 6.24 -13.03
C ALA A 146 -0.68 4.99 -12.30
N GLU A 147 0.03 3.87 -12.45
CA GLU A 147 -0.27 2.63 -11.72
C GLU A 147 -0.33 2.87 -10.19
N VAL A 148 0.63 3.66 -9.69
CA VAL A 148 0.58 4.29 -8.37
C VAL A 148 0.78 5.79 -8.59
N HIS A 149 -0.25 6.58 -8.34
CA HIS A 149 -0.21 8.02 -8.55
C HIS A 149 0.19 8.75 -7.27
N GLN A 150 1.17 9.64 -7.35
CA GLN A 150 1.62 10.43 -6.21
C GLN A 150 0.75 11.68 -6.10
N LEU A 151 0.13 11.91 -4.94
CA LEU A 151 -0.59 13.16 -4.65
C LEU A 151 0.00 13.83 -3.42
N ALA A 152 0.10 15.16 -3.47
CA ALA A 152 0.53 15.93 -2.32
C ALA A 152 -0.59 15.90 -1.26
N PRO A 153 -0.30 15.44 -0.04
CA PRO A 153 -1.30 15.46 1.02
C PRO A 153 -1.59 16.90 1.45
N ARG A 154 -2.85 17.15 1.81
CA ARG A 154 -3.42 18.46 2.17
C ARG A 154 -3.45 19.47 1.04
N GLU A 155 -3.35 19.00 -0.20
CA GLU A 155 -3.57 19.76 -1.41
C GLU A 155 -4.78 19.21 -2.17
N VAL A 156 -5.44 20.09 -2.91
CA VAL A 156 -6.60 19.73 -3.74
C VAL A 156 -6.13 19.59 -5.18
N HIS A 157 -6.36 18.42 -5.75
CA HIS A 157 -5.96 18.05 -7.11
C HIS A 157 -7.18 18.00 -8.04
N ASP A 158 -6.97 18.34 -9.31
CA ASP A 158 -7.97 18.13 -10.35
C ASP A 158 -8.04 16.65 -10.71
N LEU A 159 -9.22 16.04 -10.63
CA LEU A 159 -9.47 14.67 -11.05
C LEU A 159 -10.48 14.65 -12.21
N GLU A 160 -10.02 14.29 -13.39
CA GLU A 160 -10.89 14.05 -14.55
C GLU A 160 -11.10 12.55 -14.77
N ILE A 161 -12.33 12.18 -15.10
CA ILE A 161 -12.67 10.84 -15.53
C ILE A 161 -13.23 10.86 -16.95
N GLU A 162 -12.74 9.95 -17.79
CA GLU A 162 -13.31 9.62 -19.09
C GLU A 162 -13.98 8.25 -19.00
N VAL A 163 -15.25 8.19 -19.36
CA VAL A 163 -16.09 7.00 -19.30
C VAL A 163 -16.57 6.67 -20.70
N ARG A 164 -16.26 5.46 -21.18
CA ARG A 164 -16.82 4.94 -22.44
C ARG A 164 -17.77 3.78 -22.16
N VAL A 165 -19.04 3.97 -22.46
CA VAL A 165 -20.12 2.98 -22.27
C VAL A 165 -20.45 2.31 -23.59
N SER A 166 -20.33 0.99 -23.68
CA SER A 166 -20.60 0.22 -24.91
C SER A 166 -22.07 0.26 -25.32
N ARG A 167 -22.98 0.18 -24.33
CA ARG A 167 -24.42 0.19 -24.54
C ARG A 167 -25.11 0.78 -23.32
N TRP A 168 -25.96 1.79 -23.52
CA TRP A 168 -26.77 2.37 -22.46
C TRP A 168 -28.11 1.61 -22.36
N PRO A 169 -28.47 1.02 -21.21
CA PRO A 169 -29.74 0.29 -21.09
C PRO A 169 -30.96 1.19 -21.29
N GLN A 170 -32.00 0.69 -21.94
CA GLN A 170 -33.13 1.53 -22.38
C GLN A 170 -33.93 2.14 -21.22
N ASP A 171 -34.01 1.45 -20.09
CA ASP A 171 -34.75 1.82 -18.90
C ASP A 171 -33.95 2.71 -17.93
N LYS A 172 -32.67 2.95 -18.21
CA LYS A 172 -31.75 3.70 -17.35
C LYS A 172 -31.56 5.11 -17.86
N ARG A 173 -31.52 6.06 -16.92
CA ARG A 173 -31.41 7.49 -17.18
C ARG A 173 -30.01 8.01 -16.89
N GLU A 174 -29.36 7.45 -15.88
CA GLU A 174 -28.09 7.97 -15.37
C GLU A 174 -27.09 6.84 -15.12
N LEU A 175 -25.80 7.16 -15.25
CA LEU A 175 -24.68 6.34 -14.80
C LEU A 175 -24.00 7.08 -13.66
N ARG A 176 -23.91 6.45 -12.49
CA ARG A 176 -23.18 6.96 -11.33
C ARG A 176 -21.91 6.16 -11.10
N LEU A 177 -20.82 6.87 -10.83
CA LEU A 177 -19.53 6.32 -10.46
C LEU A 177 -19.15 6.78 -9.07
N THR A 178 -18.93 5.84 -8.16
CA THR A 178 -18.67 6.15 -6.74
C THR A 178 -17.37 5.51 -6.28
N PRO A 179 -16.48 6.25 -5.59
CA PRO A 179 -15.25 5.70 -5.03
C PRO A 179 -15.53 4.91 -3.75
N ILE A 180 -15.11 3.64 -3.76
CA ILE A 180 -15.11 2.75 -2.60
C ILE A 180 -13.67 2.59 -2.12
N SER A 181 -13.44 2.79 -0.82
CA SER A 181 -12.16 2.53 -0.17
C SER A 181 -12.37 1.84 1.17
N VAL A 182 -11.34 1.14 1.64
CA VAL A 182 -11.25 0.61 3.02
C VAL A 182 -10.74 1.68 4.00
N GLU A 183 -10.23 2.79 3.46
CA GLU A 183 -9.68 3.88 4.26
C GLU A 183 -10.82 4.70 4.89
N PRO A 184 -10.66 5.25 6.11
CA PRO A 184 -11.70 6.06 6.71
C PRO A 184 -11.96 7.33 5.90
N LYS A 185 -13.23 7.73 5.75
CA LYS A 185 -13.60 8.97 5.03
C LYS A 185 -12.95 10.23 5.59
N SER A 186 -12.52 10.23 6.85
CA SER A 186 -11.78 11.34 7.46
C SER A 186 -10.35 11.54 6.91
N THR A 187 -9.86 10.62 6.07
CA THR A 187 -8.48 10.68 5.56
C THR A 187 -8.38 11.11 4.10
N TYR A 188 -9.51 11.19 3.38
CA TYR A 188 -9.54 11.51 1.96
C TYR A 188 -10.86 12.18 1.54
N ASP A 189 -10.81 12.95 0.46
CA ASP A 189 -11.98 13.45 -0.25
C ASP A 189 -11.84 13.09 -1.74
N PHE A 190 -12.72 12.22 -2.25
CA PHE A 190 -12.70 11.76 -3.63
C PHE A 190 -14.11 11.86 -4.22
N PRO A 191 -14.26 12.41 -5.44
CA PRO A 191 -15.55 12.74 -5.99
C PRO A 191 -16.27 11.50 -6.53
N SER A 192 -17.61 11.52 -6.42
CA SER A 192 -18.48 10.68 -7.25
C SER A 192 -18.82 11.42 -8.53
N PHE A 193 -18.95 10.68 -9.63
CA PHE A 193 -19.29 11.22 -10.95
C PHE A 193 -20.68 10.76 -11.37
N GLN A 194 -21.39 11.61 -12.10
CA GLN A 194 -22.76 11.34 -12.53
C GLN A 194 -22.93 11.80 -13.98
N PHE A 195 -23.38 10.87 -14.83
CA PHE A 195 -23.59 11.08 -16.25
C PHE A 195 -25.04 10.85 -16.60
N GLN A 196 -25.65 11.80 -17.29
CA GLN A 196 -26.96 11.61 -17.92
C GLN A 196 -26.79 10.83 -19.23
N LYS A 197 -27.83 10.08 -19.62
CA LYS A 197 -27.85 9.37 -20.91
C LYS A 197 -27.59 10.36 -22.06
N PRO A 198 -26.53 10.16 -22.86
CA PRO A 198 -26.25 11.02 -24.00
C PRO A 198 -27.22 10.77 -25.16
N GLU A 199 -27.43 11.79 -25.99
CA GLU A 199 -28.12 11.64 -27.27
C GLU A 199 -27.22 10.91 -28.30
N GLY A 200 -27.85 10.22 -29.26
CA GLY A 200 -27.16 9.47 -30.32
C GLY A 200 -27.05 7.97 -30.04
N ASP A 201 -26.39 7.27 -30.97
CA ASP A 201 -26.17 5.83 -30.87
C ASP A 201 -24.92 5.50 -30.04
N ALA A 202 -24.94 4.36 -29.37
CA ALA A 202 -23.81 3.85 -28.62
C ALA A 202 -22.65 3.45 -29.57
N PRO A 203 -21.37 3.48 -29.13
CA PRO A 203 -20.89 3.71 -27.78
C PRO A 203 -20.83 5.19 -27.39
N HIS A 204 -21.15 5.48 -26.13
CA HIS A 204 -21.09 6.84 -25.59
C HIS A 204 -19.75 7.09 -24.89
N THR A 205 -19.11 8.22 -25.16
CA THR A 205 -17.92 8.67 -24.43
C THR A 205 -18.26 9.97 -23.72
N MET A 206 -18.04 10.01 -22.41
CA MET A 206 -18.38 11.15 -21.56
C MET A 206 -17.20 11.48 -20.66
N ARG A 207 -17.07 12.76 -20.29
CA ARG A 207 -16.03 13.25 -19.39
C ARG A 207 -16.64 14.12 -18.30
N GLN A 208 -16.08 14.04 -17.11
CA GLN A 208 -16.43 14.92 -16.00
C GLN A 208 -15.19 15.16 -15.14
N SER A 209 -15.10 16.35 -14.56
CA SER A 209 -14.02 16.74 -13.66
C SER A 209 -14.56 16.94 -12.24
N GLY A 210 -13.73 16.62 -11.26
CA GLY A 210 -13.98 16.81 -9.84
C GLY A 210 -12.68 17.17 -9.13
N ARG A 211 -12.76 17.28 -7.80
CA ARG A 211 -11.62 17.59 -6.94
C ARG A 211 -11.33 16.39 -6.04
N ALA A 212 -10.06 16.02 -5.94
CA ALA A 212 -9.60 14.94 -5.08
C ALA A 212 -8.53 15.47 -4.11
N ALA A 213 -8.55 15.00 -2.87
CA ALA A 213 -7.58 15.39 -1.86
C ALA A 213 -7.28 14.23 -0.91
N LEU A 214 -6.02 14.10 -0.52
CA LEU A 214 -5.63 13.29 0.64
C LEU A 214 -5.52 14.22 1.85
N LEU A 215 -6.29 13.98 2.90
CA LEU A 215 -6.38 14.93 4.02
C LEU A 215 -5.23 14.78 5.01
N LEU A 216 -4.53 13.64 4.98
CA LEU A 216 -3.43 13.33 5.87
C LEU A 216 -2.21 12.83 5.08
N PRO A 217 -0.99 13.26 5.45
CA PRO A 217 0.23 12.72 4.88
C PRO A 217 0.43 11.26 5.30
N GLN A 218 1.00 10.47 4.40
CA GLN A 218 1.36 9.09 4.68
C GLN A 218 2.82 8.99 5.14
N GLY A 219 3.08 8.16 6.14
CA GLY A 219 4.44 7.83 6.56
C GLY A 219 5.14 6.88 5.58
N MET A 220 6.47 6.78 5.66
CA MET A 220 7.29 5.96 4.76
C MET A 220 6.80 4.51 4.62
N HIS A 221 6.28 3.93 5.71
CA HIS A 221 5.85 2.52 5.77
C HIS A 221 4.36 2.31 5.47
N ALA A 222 3.57 3.39 5.36
CA ALA A 222 2.13 3.29 5.11
C ALA A 222 1.84 2.80 3.69
N ARG A 223 0.81 1.95 3.54
CA ARG A 223 0.35 1.51 2.21
C ARG A 223 -0.27 2.69 1.46
N PRO A 224 -0.18 2.74 0.12
CA PRO A 224 -0.96 3.69 -0.66
C PRO A 224 -2.46 3.55 -0.38
N PHE A 225 -3.21 4.64 -0.56
CA PHE A 225 -4.66 4.63 -0.60
C PHE A 225 -5.14 3.84 -1.82
N GLU A 226 -6.18 3.04 -1.65
CA GLU A 226 -6.82 2.30 -2.74
C GLU A 226 -8.27 2.78 -2.91
N PHE A 227 -8.61 3.28 -4.09
CA PHE A 227 -9.95 3.74 -4.46
C PHE A 227 -10.49 2.94 -5.62
N LYS A 228 -11.48 2.10 -5.35
CA LYS A 228 -12.19 1.32 -6.36
C LYS A 228 -13.44 2.07 -6.82
N TYR A 229 -13.49 2.48 -8.08
CA TYR A 229 -14.70 3.09 -8.63
C TYR A 229 -15.70 2.02 -9.07
N THR A 230 -16.91 2.08 -8.50
CA THR A 230 -18.04 1.25 -8.92
C THR A 230 -18.96 2.02 -9.84
N ALA A 231 -19.58 1.31 -10.78
CA ALA A 231 -20.53 1.85 -11.73
C ALA A 231 -21.92 1.28 -11.50
N GLU A 232 -22.91 2.16 -11.43
CA GLU A 232 -24.32 1.80 -11.29
C GLU A 232 -25.19 2.63 -12.25
N PHE A 233 -26.16 1.98 -12.89
CA PHE A 233 -27.17 2.68 -13.67
C PHE A 233 -28.43 2.92 -12.85
N ILE A 234 -28.99 4.11 -12.98
CA ILE A 234 -30.16 4.57 -12.22
C ILE A 234 -31.35 4.74 -13.18
N PRO A 235 -32.56 4.25 -12.84
CA PRO A 235 -32.94 3.59 -11.59
C PRO A 235 -32.50 2.11 -11.52
N GLU A 236 -32.25 1.57 -10.32
CA GLU A 236 -31.73 0.19 -10.07
C GLU A 236 -32.69 -0.96 -10.46
N ARG A 237 -33.78 -0.71 -11.20
CA ARG A 237 -34.77 -1.75 -11.53
C ARG A 237 -34.19 -2.81 -12.49
N GLY A 238 -33.95 -4.02 -11.98
CA GLY A 238 -33.47 -5.16 -12.77
C GLY A 238 -31.96 -5.36 -12.66
N ASP A 239 -31.55 -6.61 -12.45
CA ASP A 239 -30.15 -7.04 -12.37
C ASP A 239 -29.50 -7.01 -13.77
N GLN A 240 -29.03 -5.84 -14.20
CA GLN A 240 -28.07 -5.77 -15.30
C GLN A 240 -26.68 -5.50 -14.72
N PRO A 241 -25.78 -6.50 -14.72
CA PRO A 241 -24.42 -6.30 -14.25
C PRO A 241 -23.66 -5.37 -15.20
N VAL A 242 -23.18 -4.24 -14.68
CA VAL A 242 -22.24 -3.38 -15.41
C VAL A 242 -20.84 -3.96 -15.25
N ALA A 243 -20.24 -4.43 -16.33
CA ALA A 243 -18.82 -4.78 -16.33
C ALA A 243 -17.99 -3.52 -16.52
N VAL A 244 -17.30 -3.08 -15.48
CA VAL A 244 -16.28 -2.02 -15.61
C VAL A 244 -14.99 -2.68 -16.13
N VAL A 245 -14.53 -2.29 -17.31
CA VAL A 245 -13.31 -2.82 -17.94
C VAL A 245 -12.28 -1.69 -18.05
N GLY A 246 -11.22 -1.70 -17.24
CA GLY A 246 -10.21 -0.65 -17.20
C GLY A 246 -9.58 -0.46 -15.81
N HIS A 247 -8.99 0.71 -15.54
CA HIS A 247 -8.45 1.07 -14.21
C HIS A 247 -9.59 1.25 -13.22
N ARG A 248 -10.17 0.14 -12.74
CA ARG A 248 -11.23 0.14 -11.74
C ARG A 248 -10.73 0.66 -10.39
N THR A 249 -9.43 0.52 -10.15
CA THR A 249 -8.78 0.86 -8.90
C THR A 249 -7.72 1.92 -9.15
N LEU A 250 -7.85 3.05 -8.46
CA LEU A 250 -6.81 4.06 -8.33
C LEU A 250 -6.00 3.75 -7.08
N ILE A 251 -4.68 3.62 -7.25
CA ILE A 251 -3.74 3.49 -6.15
C ILE A 251 -3.03 4.84 -6.01
N VAL A 252 -3.18 5.49 -4.86
CA VAL A 252 -2.69 6.85 -4.63
C VAL A 252 -1.79 6.87 -3.41
N ASP A 253 -0.55 7.31 -3.58
CA ASP A 253 0.39 7.47 -2.48
C ASP A 253 0.43 8.94 -2.05
N GLY A 254 0.19 9.17 -0.76
CA GLY A 254 0.20 10.49 -0.12
C GLY A 254 1.46 10.74 0.70
N ALA A 255 2.51 9.95 0.51
CA ALA A 255 3.75 10.13 1.24
C ALA A 255 4.53 11.32 0.67
N ASP A 256 4.80 12.29 1.55
CA ASP A 256 5.49 13.52 1.18
C ASP A 256 7.01 13.28 1.18
N ALA A 257 7.56 12.93 0.02
CA ALA A 257 8.99 12.69 -0.16
C ALA A 257 9.86 13.90 0.27
N SER A 258 9.33 15.13 0.23
CA SER A 258 10.07 16.33 0.64
C SER A 258 10.20 16.47 2.16
N LYS A 259 9.27 15.86 2.92
CA LYS A 259 9.24 15.91 4.39
C LYS A 259 9.68 14.61 5.07
N LEU A 260 9.93 13.55 4.30
CA LEU A 260 10.44 12.29 4.81
C LEU A 260 11.94 12.40 5.10
N GLN A 261 12.29 12.70 6.34
CA GLN A 261 13.66 12.54 6.86
C GLN A 261 13.78 11.14 7.47
N VAL A 262 14.17 10.15 6.67
CA VAL A 262 14.25 8.75 7.11
C VAL A 262 15.67 8.45 7.62
N CYS A 263 16.68 8.74 6.81
CA CYS A 263 18.09 8.58 7.15
C CYS A 263 18.78 9.91 7.48
N GLY A 264 18.11 11.05 7.28
CA GLY A 264 18.64 12.39 7.56
C GLY A 264 19.45 13.02 6.43
N TYR A 265 19.50 12.38 5.26
CA TYR A 265 20.21 12.85 4.07
C TYR A 265 19.25 12.89 2.88
N HIS A 266 18.91 14.09 2.40
CA HIS A 266 17.82 14.28 1.43
C HIS A 266 17.96 13.44 0.14
N GLY A 267 19.15 13.40 -0.48
CA GLY A 267 19.37 12.60 -1.70
C GLY A 267 19.14 11.10 -1.46
N LEU A 268 19.61 10.59 -0.32
CA LEU A 268 19.42 9.19 0.08
C LEU A 268 17.96 8.90 0.47
N ASP A 269 17.27 9.84 1.10
CA ASP A 269 15.84 9.71 1.43
C ASP A 269 14.98 9.60 0.15
N GLN A 270 15.30 10.37 -0.90
CA GLN A 270 14.66 10.24 -2.22
C GLN A 270 14.95 8.88 -2.89
N ALA A 271 16.20 8.42 -2.80
CA ALA A 271 16.59 7.11 -3.32
C ALA A 271 15.88 5.96 -2.56
N LEU A 272 15.74 6.05 -1.23
CA LEU A 272 14.97 5.12 -0.42
C LEU A 272 13.49 5.08 -0.80
N TYR A 273 12.90 6.23 -1.13
CA TYR A 273 11.51 6.33 -1.61
C TYR A 273 11.32 5.60 -2.94
N THR A 274 12.22 5.86 -3.89
CA THR A 274 12.22 5.18 -5.19
C THR A 274 12.39 3.68 -5.04
N LEU A 275 13.31 3.25 -4.16
CA LEU A 275 13.56 1.86 -3.83
C LEU A 275 12.33 1.18 -3.22
N ARG A 276 11.66 1.84 -2.26
CA ARG A 276 10.41 1.35 -1.67
C ARG A 276 9.34 1.12 -2.74
N ASP A 277 9.12 2.10 -3.61
CA ASP A 277 8.08 2.02 -4.64
C ASP A 277 8.38 0.89 -5.64
N ALA A 278 9.66 0.69 -5.97
CA ALA A 278 10.09 -0.43 -6.78
C ALA A 278 9.84 -1.78 -6.07
N LEU A 279 10.13 -1.91 -4.77
CA LEU A 279 9.84 -3.14 -4.01
C LEU A 279 8.34 -3.44 -3.92
N ARG A 280 7.51 -2.43 -3.69
CA ARG A 280 6.04 -2.57 -3.60
C ARG A 280 5.41 -3.08 -4.89
N ARG A 281 5.99 -2.73 -6.04
CA ARG A 281 5.53 -3.21 -7.36
C ARG A 281 5.92 -4.67 -7.63
N ARG A 282 6.75 -5.31 -6.79
CA ARG A 282 7.21 -6.68 -7.05
C ARG A 282 6.21 -7.71 -6.52
N PRO A 283 5.70 -8.60 -7.39
CA PRO A 283 4.80 -9.66 -6.97
C PRO A 283 5.43 -10.56 -5.90
N GLY A 284 4.67 -10.78 -4.83
CA GLY A 284 5.05 -11.69 -3.75
C GLY A 284 6.01 -11.12 -2.71
N VAL A 285 6.42 -9.85 -2.79
CA VAL A 285 7.14 -9.18 -1.69
C VAL A 285 6.11 -8.68 -0.67
N PRO A 286 6.10 -9.19 0.58
CA PRO A 286 5.19 -8.70 1.61
C PRO A 286 5.49 -7.25 2.01
N GLN A 287 4.46 -6.52 2.43
CA GLN A 287 4.62 -5.15 2.93
C GLN A 287 5.48 -5.11 4.22
N SER A 288 5.33 -6.10 5.11
CA SER A 288 6.16 -6.22 6.31
C SER A 288 7.64 -6.35 5.97
N GLU A 289 7.96 -7.17 4.97
CA GLU A 289 9.31 -7.36 4.47
C GLU A 289 9.87 -6.08 3.86
N THR A 290 9.06 -5.34 3.09
CA THR A 290 9.44 -4.01 2.57
C THR A 290 9.73 -3.03 3.71
N ALA A 291 8.92 -3.03 4.77
CA ALA A 291 9.11 -2.14 5.92
C ALA A 291 10.41 -2.46 6.68
N ASP A 292 10.68 -3.75 6.92
CA ASP A 292 11.90 -4.21 7.60
C ASP A 292 13.16 -3.90 6.78
N VAL A 293 13.12 -4.09 5.45
CA VAL A 293 14.22 -3.69 4.55
C VAL A 293 14.49 -2.19 4.65
N LEU A 294 13.46 -1.36 4.58
CA LEU A 294 13.62 0.10 4.66
C LEU A 294 14.13 0.55 6.02
N LEU A 295 13.78 -0.14 7.10
CA LEU A 295 14.29 0.15 8.43
C LEU A 295 15.81 -0.04 8.51
N VAL A 296 16.33 -1.15 7.95
CA VAL A 296 17.77 -1.42 7.90
C VAL A 296 18.46 -0.47 6.93
N LEU A 297 17.90 -0.26 5.74
CA LEU A 297 18.50 0.63 4.74
C LEU A 297 18.54 2.08 5.23
N ALA A 298 17.56 2.55 6.00
CA ALA A 298 17.61 3.89 6.61
C ALA A 298 18.87 4.07 7.49
N ALA A 299 19.17 3.07 8.32
CA ALA A 299 20.35 3.07 9.16
C ALA A 299 21.65 3.03 8.34
N LEU A 300 21.70 2.18 7.32
CA LEU A 300 22.87 2.04 6.46
C LEU A 300 23.07 3.27 5.55
N CYS A 301 21.99 3.91 5.10
CA CYS A 301 22.04 5.17 4.35
C CYS A 301 22.55 6.31 5.24
N ASN A 302 22.11 6.37 6.50
CA ASN A 302 22.68 7.33 7.45
C ASN A 302 24.19 7.13 7.59
N LEU A 303 24.63 5.87 7.71
CA LEU A 303 26.04 5.53 7.75
C LEU A 303 26.79 5.91 6.46
N ALA A 304 26.18 5.72 5.29
CA ALA A 304 26.73 6.15 4.00
C ALA A 304 26.90 7.67 3.91
N GLY A 305 25.91 8.43 4.40
CA GLY A 305 25.98 9.89 4.48
C GLY A 305 27.11 10.37 5.40
N ARG A 306 27.26 9.79 6.59
CA ARG A 306 28.37 10.08 7.51
C ARG A 306 29.72 9.67 6.93
N ALA A 307 29.79 8.54 6.21
CA ALA A 307 31.02 8.12 5.55
C ALA A 307 31.53 9.18 4.57
N VAL A 308 30.62 9.85 3.84
CA VAL A 308 30.96 10.93 2.90
C VAL A 308 31.27 12.25 3.62
N GLN A 309 30.43 12.65 4.59
CA GLN A 309 30.56 13.96 5.25
C GLN A 309 31.68 14.01 6.30
N ASP A 310 31.80 12.96 7.10
CA ASP A 310 32.72 12.92 8.26
C ASP A 310 33.99 12.10 7.99
N ALA A 311 34.09 11.50 6.80
CA ALA A 311 35.14 10.54 6.45
C ALA A 311 35.27 9.42 7.51
N GLU A 312 34.12 8.87 7.92
CA GLU A 312 33.99 7.88 9.00
C GLU A 312 34.95 6.68 8.83
N PHE A 313 35.01 6.13 7.62
CA PHE A 313 35.86 4.98 7.30
C PHE A 313 37.22 5.43 6.74
N LYS A 314 38.23 5.50 7.62
CA LYS A 314 39.60 5.92 7.25
C LYS A 314 40.50 4.71 6.98
N GLY A 315 41.33 4.81 5.94
CA GLY A 315 42.28 3.76 5.55
C GLY A 315 41.58 2.51 5.00
N SER A 316 42.32 1.40 4.97
CA SER A 316 41.78 0.09 4.57
C SER A 316 41.03 -0.57 5.73
N TRP A 317 39.89 -1.16 5.42
CA TRP A 317 39.09 -1.95 6.36
C TRP A 317 38.99 -3.38 5.87
N ASP A 318 39.19 -4.35 6.77
CA ASP A 318 38.85 -5.73 6.50
C ASP A 318 37.35 -5.99 6.72
N GLU A 319 36.83 -7.04 6.10
CA GLU A 319 35.41 -7.40 6.13
C GLU A 319 34.92 -7.66 7.56
N ALA A 320 35.73 -8.28 8.41
CA ALA A 320 35.37 -8.59 9.79
C ALA A 320 35.24 -7.32 10.66
N ALA A 321 36.11 -6.33 10.47
CA ALA A 321 36.05 -5.05 11.15
C ALA A 321 34.83 -4.25 10.72
N PHE A 322 34.54 -4.23 9.40
CA PHE A 322 33.34 -3.59 8.87
C PHE A 322 32.07 -4.24 9.42
N GLN A 323 31.98 -5.57 9.43
CA GLN A 323 30.84 -6.31 9.98
C GLN A 323 30.62 -6.04 11.47
N ARG A 324 31.69 -6.06 12.28
CA ARG A 324 31.59 -5.73 13.72
C ARG A 324 31.08 -4.31 13.92
N TYR A 325 31.54 -3.35 13.12
CA TYR A 325 31.14 -1.95 13.20
C TYR A 325 29.66 -1.78 12.84
N VAL A 326 29.23 -2.27 11.67
CA VAL A 326 27.83 -2.16 11.20
C VAL A 326 26.89 -2.87 12.17
N ARG A 327 27.27 -4.05 12.67
CA ARG A 327 26.48 -4.76 13.70
C ARG A 327 26.27 -3.89 14.94
N ALA A 328 27.33 -3.25 15.45
CA ALA A 328 27.22 -2.40 16.62
C ALA A 328 26.28 -1.20 16.39
N GLU A 329 26.35 -0.59 15.19
CA GLU A 329 25.44 0.50 14.81
C GLU A 329 23.99 0.04 14.71
N LEU A 330 23.72 -1.07 14.03
CA LEU A 330 22.37 -1.63 13.91
C LEU A 330 21.80 -2.05 15.29
N ARG A 331 22.64 -2.60 16.16
CA ARG A 331 22.26 -3.03 17.51
C ARG A 331 21.85 -1.85 18.42
N ARG A 332 22.35 -0.65 18.16
CA ARG A 332 21.99 0.58 18.91
C ARG A 332 20.60 1.11 18.57
N LEU A 333 20.01 0.71 17.45
CA LEU A 333 18.72 1.22 17.01
C LEU A 333 17.58 0.47 17.69
N PRO A 334 16.68 1.14 18.45
CA PRO A 334 15.64 0.46 19.23
C PRO A 334 14.72 -0.45 18.42
N LEU A 335 14.46 -0.10 17.16
CA LEU A 335 13.58 -0.86 16.26
C LEU A 335 14.27 -2.07 15.60
N ILE A 336 15.60 -2.18 15.70
CA ILE A 336 16.41 -3.24 15.06
C ILE A 336 17.07 -4.13 16.12
N GLY A 337 17.64 -3.54 17.17
CA GLY A 337 18.65 -4.20 17.99
C GLY A 337 18.20 -5.50 18.65
N ALA A 338 16.97 -5.57 19.17
CA ALA A 338 16.43 -6.78 19.79
C ALA A 338 16.15 -7.90 18.78
N ASP A 339 15.81 -7.54 17.54
CA ASP A 339 15.39 -8.45 16.48
C ASP A 339 16.54 -8.77 15.48
N LEU A 340 17.74 -8.26 15.74
CA LEU A 340 18.93 -8.51 14.93
C LEU A 340 19.52 -9.87 15.28
N ASP A 341 19.35 -10.84 14.39
CA ASP A 341 19.86 -12.20 14.54
C ASP A 341 21.31 -12.31 14.05
N GLU A 342 22.06 -13.16 14.75
CA GLU A 342 23.44 -13.50 14.47
C GLU A 342 23.56 -15.02 14.28
N HIS A 343 23.97 -15.48 13.10
CA HIS A 343 24.25 -16.91 12.88
C HIS A 343 25.76 -17.12 12.76
N ALA A 344 26.38 -17.75 13.75
CA ALA A 344 27.77 -18.17 13.67
C ALA A 344 27.87 -19.48 12.88
N HIS A 345 28.66 -19.52 11.80
CA HIS A 345 29.02 -20.79 11.16
C HIS A 345 29.99 -21.56 12.06
N ALA A 346 29.82 -22.89 12.15
CA ALA A 346 30.56 -23.80 13.03
C ALA A 346 32.07 -23.95 12.73
N ALA A 347 32.67 -23.05 11.94
CA ALA A 347 34.06 -23.13 11.49
C ALA A 347 34.76 -21.76 11.45
N GLY A 348 34.44 -20.85 12.37
CA GLY A 348 35.23 -19.62 12.59
C GLY A 348 35.13 -18.55 11.48
N GLY A 349 34.20 -18.71 10.53
CA GLY A 349 33.86 -17.73 9.51
C GLY A 349 32.61 -16.92 9.91
N ILE A 350 32.77 -15.60 9.80
CA ILE A 350 31.81 -14.48 9.75
C ILE A 350 30.32 -14.78 10.04
N THR A 351 29.78 -14.01 10.99
CA THR A 351 28.37 -14.01 11.38
C THR A 351 27.48 -13.39 10.30
N ASP A 352 26.60 -14.18 9.70
CA ASP A 352 25.54 -13.65 8.82
C ASP A 352 24.53 -12.86 9.69
N LEU A 353 24.30 -11.59 9.36
CA LEU A 353 23.30 -10.74 10.03
C LEU A 353 21.94 -10.91 9.36
N SER A 354 20.87 -10.92 10.16
CA SER A 354 19.52 -10.81 9.62
C SER A 354 18.58 -10.07 10.55
N LEU A 355 17.63 -9.30 10.00
CA LEU A 355 16.53 -8.72 10.76
C LEU A 355 15.25 -9.48 10.44
N ARG A 356 14.63 -10.14 11.43
CA ARG A 356 13.37 -10.89 11.24
C ARG A 356 13.45 -11.87 10.06
N GLY A 357 14.60 -12.50 9.91
CA GLY A 357 14.96 -13.43 8.83
C GLY A 357 15.35 -12.80 7.48
N ILE A 358 15.36 -11.47 7.34
CA ILE A 358 15.85 -10.78 6.13
C ILE A 358 17.38 -10.72 6.16
N PRO A 359 18.08 -11.36 5.22
CA PRO A 359 19.54 -11.38 5.22
C PRO A 359 20.14 -10.00 4.96
N ILE A 360 21.22 -9.69 5.68
CA ILE A 360 22.04 -8.49 5.55
C ILE A 360 23.48 -8.95 5.30
N GLU A 361 23.88 -8.99 4.03
CA GLU A 361 25.23 -9.33 3.61
C GLU A 361 26.13 -8.09 3.65
N LEU A 362 27.30 -8.23 4.26
CA LEU A 362 28.26 -7.14 4.45
C LEU A 362 29.61 -7.52 3.85
N LYS A 363 30.11 -6.70 2.91
CA LYS A 363 31.43 -6.87 2.28
C LYS A 363 32.29 -5.63 2.46
N ALA A 364 33.60 -5.82 2.55
CA ALA A 364 34.58 -4.74 2.42
C ALA A 364 35.57 -5.09 1.32
N VAL A 365 35.82 -4.15 0.42
CA VAL A 365 36.72 -4.32 -0.73
C VAL A 365 37.76 -3.22 -0.77
N ASP A 366 38.93 -3.53 -1.33
CA ASP A 366 40.00 -2.57 -1.62
C ASP A 366 40.01 -2.10 -3.08
N THR A 367 39.08 -2.61 -3.88
CA THR A 367 38.88 -2.24 -5.29
C THR A 367 37.87 -1.11 -5.41
N LEU A 368 38.20 -0.10 -6.22
CA LEU A 368 37.32 1.06 -6.44
C LEU A 368 35.97 0.64 -7.04
N ILE A 369 34.88 1.04 -6.39
CA ILE A 369 33.52 0.84 -6.86
C ILE A 369 32.93 2.19 -7.29
N SER A 370 32.79 2.36 -8.60
CA SER A 370 32.16 3.51 -9.26
C SER A 370 30.67 3.31 -9.56
N SER A 371 30.17 2.07 -9.55
CA SER A 371 28.74 1.78 -9.73
C SER A 371 28.31 0.53 -8.99
N VAL A 372 27.02 0.44 -8.68
CA VAL A 372 26.42 -0.74 -8.04
C VAL A 372 26.57 -2.01 -8.89
N ASP A 373 26.71 -1.90 -10.21
CA ASP A 373 26.91 -3.06 -11.10
C ASP A 373 28.15 -3.88 -10.74
N GLN A 374 29.19 -3.22 -10.24
CA GLN A 374 30.45 -3.87 -9.85
C GLN A 374 30.29 -4.76 -8.61
N CYS A 375 29.16 -4.69 -7.90
CA CYS A 375 28.83 -5.58 -6.79
C CYS A 375 28.21 -6.92 -7.24
N ALA A 376 28.07 -7.16 -8.56
CA ALA A 376 27.52 -8.40 -9.11
C ALA A 376 28.13 -9.70 -8.53
N PRO A 377 29.45 -9.80 -8.29
CA PRO A 377 30.05 -11.01 -7.71
C PRO A 377 29.51 -11.40 -6.33
N PHE A 378 29.02 -10.44 -5.55
CA PHE A 378 28.52 -10.66 -4.19
C PHE A 378 27.02 -10.99 -4.12
N LEU A 379 26.30 -10.83 -5.24
CA LEU A 379 24.85 -11.05 -5.27
C LEU A 379 24.48 -12.51 -5.06
N ALA A 380 25.24 -13.46 -5.63
CA ALA A 380 24.92 -14.89 -5.58
C ALA A 380 24.82 -15.43 -4.15
N GLN A 381 25.75 -15.03 -3.28
CA GLN A 381 25.73 -15.39 -1.86
C GLN A 381 24.48 -14.83 -1.16
N THR A 382 24.19 -13.54 -1.39
CA THR A 382 23.03 -12.85 -0.81
C THR A 382 21.70 -13.50 -1.22
N VAL A 383 21.57 -13.91 -2.49
CA VAL A 383 20.38 -14.64 -2.99
C VAL A 383 20.22 -15.98 -2.29
N SER A 384 21.31 -16.73 -2.16
CA SER A 384 21.29 -18.06 -1.53
C SER A 384 20.71 -17.98 -0.11
N TYR A 385 21.13 -16.99 0.67
CA TYR A 385 20.61 -16.76 2.01
C TYR A 385 19.15 -16.34 2.03
N ALA A 386 18.72 -15.47 1.10
CA ALA A 386 17.33 -15.05 1.01
C ALA A 386 16.41 -16.24 0.72
N VAL A 387 16.79 -17.09 -0.23
CA VAL A 387 16.05 -18.31 -0.59
C VAL A 387 16.02 -19.29 0.58
N ALA A 388 17.14 -19.51 1.27
CA ALA A 388 17.21 -20.40 2.43
C ALA A 388 16.32 -19.94 3.60
N LYS A 389 16.11 -18.63 3.75
CA LYS A 389 15.23 -18.03 4.77
C LYS A 389 13.81 -17.77 4.26
N SER A 390 13.46 -18.25 3.06
CA SER A 390 12.15 -18.06 2.42
C SER A 390 11.74 -16.58 2.29
N LYS A 391 12.72 -15.69 2.02
CA LYS A 391 12.53 -14.26 1.79
C LYS A 391 12.58 -13.92 0.30
N ARG A 392 11.94 -12.81 -0.06
CA ARG A 392 11.88 -12.27 -1.43
C ARG A 392 12.74 -11.04 -1.61
N THR A 393 13.38 -10.59 -0.53
CA THR A 393 14.27 -9.46 -0.44
C THR A 393 15.47 -9.78 0.45
N ALA A 394 16.58 -9.11 0.18
CA ALA A 394 17.78 -9.13 1.01
C ALA A 394 18.55 -7.82 0.81
N ILE A 395 19.50 -7.54 1.71
CA ILE A 395 20.34 -6.35 1.67
C ILE A 395 21.79 -6.80 1.44
N LEU A 396 22.48 -6.13 0.52
CA LEU A 396 23.92 -6.21 0.35
C LEU A 396 24.50 -4.82 0.60
N CYS A 397 25.38 -4.69 1.59
CA CYS A 397 26.11 -3.47 1.84
C CYS A 397 27.61 -3.69 1.68
N VAL A 398 28.23 -2.89 0.80
CA VAL A 398 29.64 -3.01 0.44
C VAL A 398 30.38 -1.74 0.85
N LEU A 399 31.42 -1.86 1.66
CA LEU A 399 32.36 -0.78 1.93
C LEU A 399 33.46 -0.79 0.88
N ASP A 400 33.51 0.26 0.06
CA ASP A 400 34.65 0.55 -0.80
C ASP A 400 35.75 1.25 0.01
N SER A 401 36.79 0.49 0.37
CA SER A 401 37.97 0.96 1.11
C SER A 401 39.15 1.31 0.19
N SER A 402 38.95 1.36 -1.13
CA SER A 402 40.00 1.76 -2.07
C SER A 402 40.44 3.20 -1.80
N GLU A 403 41.72 3.49 -1.95
CA GLU A 403 42.23 4.85 -1.82
C GLU A 403 41.61 5.75 -2.90
N LYS A 404 40.88 6.80 -2.48
CA LYS A 404 40.24 7.74 -3.40
C LYS A 404 41.07 9.00 -3.52
N LYS A 405 41.29 9.41 -4.77
CA LYS A 405 42.04 10.63 -5.12
C LYS A 405 41.15 11.76 -5.65
N THR A 406 39.88 11.47 -5.87
CA THR A 406 38.87 12.40 -6.38
C THR A 406 37.83 12.68 -5.32
N ALA A 407 36.98 13.68 -5.58
CA ALA A 407 35.81 13.93 -4.75
C ALA A 407 34.91 12.67 -4.66
N PRO A 408 34.27 12.43 -3.51
CA PRO A 408 33.30 11.35 -3.36
C PRO A 408 32.11 11.56 -4.30
N MET A 409 31.53 10.46 -4.77
CA MET A 409 30.27 10.51 -5.50
C MET A 409 29.11 10.78 -4.55
N PRO A 410 27.99 11.35 -5.03
CA PRO A 410 26.76 11.42 -4.24
C PRO A 410 26.35 10.01 -3.80
N PRO A 411 26.16 9.75 -2.49
CA PRO A 411 25.89 8.40 -1.98
C PRO A 411 24.58 7.80 -2.51
N GLU A 412 23.61 8.63 -2.90
CA GLU A 412 22.37 8.20 -3.54
C GLU A 412 22.56 7.52 -4.90
N MET A 413 23.66 7.80 -5.62
CA MET A 413 24.01 7.10 -6.87
C MET A 413 24.53 5.67 -6.64
N LEU A 414 24.83 5.33 -5.39
CA LEU A 414 25.40 4.07 -4.95
C LEU A 414 24.38 3.20 -4.19
N LEU A 415 23.09 3.50 -4.31
CA LEU A 415 21.97 2.74 -3.78
C LEU A 415 21.06 2.29 -4.91
N ASP A 416 20.82 0.99 -5.06
CA ASP A 416 19.99 0.45 -6.15
C ASP A 416 19.39 -0.93 -5.79
N ILE A 417 18.39 -1.38 -6.55
CA ILE A 417 17.83 -2.74 -6.44
C ILE A 417 18.33 -3.61 -7.59
N ARG A 418 18.92 -4.75 -7.24
CA ARG A 418 19.27 -5.81 -8.18
C ARG A 418 18.30 -6.97 -8.11
N THR A 419 17.99 -7.51 -9.28
CA THR A 419 17.07 -8.64 -9.40
C THR A 419 17.85 -9.81 -9.97
N HIS A 420 17.81 -10.95 -9.27
CA HIS A 420 18.49 -12.17 -9.72
C HIS A 420 17.45 -13.20 -10.17
N ALA A 421 17.72 -13.86 -11.30
CA ALA A 421 16.97 -14.95 -11.96
C ALA A 421 15.42 -14.89 -11.89
N GLN A 422 14.74 -14.76 -13.05
CA GLN A 422 13.27 -14.80 -13.18
C GLN A 422 12.49 -14.02 -12.09
N GLY A 423 13.08 -12.93 -11.57
CA GLY A 423 12.43 -12.03 -10.62
C GLY A 423 12.20 -12.57 -9.20
N ALA A 424 12.82 -13.67 -8.79
CA ALA A 424 12.49 -14.34 -7.53
C ALA A 424 12.94 -13.60 -6.26
N VAL A 425 14.10 -12.93 -6.27
CA VAL A 425 14.61 -12.18 -5.11
C VAL A 425 15.06 -10.78 -5.53
N SER A 426 14.79 -9.80 -4.67
CA SER A 426 15.22 -8.40 -4.78
C SER A 426 16.37 -8.14 -3.83
N ILE A 427 17.50 -7.66 -4.31
CA ILE A 427 18.66 -7.35 -3.48
C ILE A 427 18.82 -5.85 -3.47
N CYS A 428 18.63 -5.22 -2.32
CA CYS A 428 18.91 -3.82 -2.13
C CYS A 428 20.41 -3.68 -1.89
N VAL A 429 21.12 -3.07 -2.84
CA VAL A 429 22.57 -2.92 -2.79
C VAL A 429 22.91 -1.48 -2.44
N LEU A 430 23.72 -1.30 -1.40
CA LEU A 430 24.27 -0.02 -1.00
C LEU A 430 25.79 -0.09 -0.96
N VAL A 431 26.47 0.83 -1.65
CA VAL A 431 27.92 1.00 -1.55
C VAL A 431 28.25 2.20 -0.68
N ILE A 432 29.00 1.96 0.39
CA ILE A 432 29.52 2.98 1.29
C ILE A 432 30.93 3.35 0.83
N GLN A 433 31.20 4.64 0.65
CA GLN A 433 32.50 5.13 0.25
C GLN A 433 33.39 5.38 1.47
N GLY A 434 34.46 4.61 1.62
CA GLY A 434 35.52 4.83 2.61
C GLY A 434 36.80 5.36 1.97
N HIS A 435 37.81 5.63 2.81
CA HIS A 435 39.15 6.05 2.41
C HIS A 435 39.18 7.26 1.45
N LEU A 436 38.34 8.26 1.77
CA LEU A 436 38.20 9.49 0.99
C LEU A 436 39.46 10.36 1.01
N ALA A 437 39.69 11.07 -0.09
CA ALA A 437 40.73 12.09 -0.15
C ALA A 437 40.47 13.17 0.91
N ARG A 438 41.54 13.65 1.57
CA ARG A 438 41.43 14.83 2.44
C ARG A 438 41.06 16.04 1.57
N PRO A 439 40.12 16.91 2.01
CA PRO A 439 39.75 18.11 1.24
C PRO A 439 40.93 18.97 0.82
N SER A 440 41.96 19.07 1.66
CA SER A 440 43.21 19.79 1.37
C SER A 440 44.03 19.24 0.20
N MET A 441 43.79 17.99 -0.23
CA MET A 441 44.45 17.37 -1.38
C MET A 441 43.70 17.58 -2.69
N LEU A 442 42.46 18.07 -2.65
CA LEU A 442 41.62 18.30 -3.83
C LEU A 442 41.70 19.74 -4.37
N SER A 443 42.34 20.66 -3.64
CA SER A 443 42.49 22.08 -4.03
C SER A 443 43.77 22.40 -4.82
N ARG A 444 44.26 21.49 -5.68
CA ARG A 444 45.43 21.75 -6.54
C ARG A 444 45.08 21.77 -8.01
#